data_AF-A0A0W0Z387-F1
#
_entry.id   AF-A0A0W0Z387-F1
#
_cell.length_a   1.000
_cell.length_b   1.000
_cell.length_c   1.000
_cell.angle_alpha   90.00
_cell.angle_beta   90.00
_cell.angle_gamma   90.00
#
_symmetry.space_group_name_H-M   'P 1'
#
loop_
_entity.id
_entity.type
_entity.pdbx_description
1 polymer ?
#
loop_
_entity_poly.entity_id
_entity_poly.type
_entity_poly.pdbx_seq_one_letter_code
_entity_poly.pdbx_strand_id
1 'polypeptide(L)'
;MNNWKTWIASIGLCFSMSSAYALPEMIKNYQQLVEALENGNDVKAIIHLDLCDLDEDSLDETLLGQVNQAIDGASTRFNFNQYVKLRLNNVDTITTSQSSLVEQSPGVFWNLFGRLSIYGEPNRIPQVHIELYDPKNNASKWVLNFECGISNGRDGNNTESDDDGLVLYYD
;
A
#
# COMPACT_ATOMS: atom_id res chain seq x y z
N MET A 1 -27.56 -65.01 13.65
CA MET A 1 -26.83 -64.39 12.51
C MET A 1 -27.81 -63.56 11.71
N ASN A 2 -27.36 -62.39 11.25
CA ASN A 2 -27.98 -61.43 10.33
C ASN A 2 -28.75 -60.25 10.94
N ASN A 3 -28.00 -59.35 11.59
CA ASN A 3 -28.37 -57.93 11.73
C ASN A 3 -27.74 -57.14 10.56
N TRP A 4 -28.43 -57.06 9.42
CA TRP A 4 -28.16 -56.06 8.39
C TRP A 4 -29.25 -55.00 8.52
N LYS A 5 -29.01 -53.96 9.30
CA LYS A 5 -29.71 -52.66 9.21
C LYS A 5 -28.73 -51.61 9.70
N THR A 6 -28.89 -50.40 9.18
CA THR A 6 -28.19 -49.15 9.49
C THR A 6 -26.74 -49.02 9.05
N TRP A 7 -26.54 -48.79 7.75
CA TRP A 7 -25.63 -47.75 7.26
C TRP A 7 -26.29 -47.12 6.02
N ILE A 8 -25.98 -45.85 5.74
CA ILE A 8 -26.53 -44.97 4.69
C ILE A 8 -27.63 -44.02 5.19
N ALA A 9 -27.20 -42.91 5.79
CA ALA A 9 -27.82 -41.58 5.62
C ALA A 9 -26.88 -40.51 6.21
N SER A 10 -25.69 -40.33 5.62
CA SER A 10 -24.79 -39.22 6.00
C SER A 10 -23.95 -38.78 4.81
N ILE A 11 -24.60 -38.47 3.69
CA ILE A 11 -23.94 -37.77 2.57
C ILE A 11 -24.98 -36.79 2.03
N GLY A 12 -24.68 -35.49 2.10
CA GLY A 12 -25.50 -34.49 1.44
C GLY A 12 -25.64 -33.13 2.13
N LEU A 13 -24.62 -32.66 2.86
CA LEU A 13 -24.47 -31.23 3.15
C LEU A 13 -23.11 -30.80 2.62
N CYS A 14 -22.96 -30.83 1.29
CA CYS A 14 -22.04 -29.92 0.65
C CYS A 14 -22.62 -28.53 0.87
N PHE A 15 -22.16 -27.87 1.93
CA PHE A 15 -22.30 -26.44 2.09
C PHE A 15 -21.79 -25.80 0.80
N SER A 16 -22.72 -25.36 -0.04
CA SER A 16 -22.46 -24.28 -0.97
C SER A 16 -22.18 -23.06 -0.11
N MET A 17 -20.93 -22.92 0.33
CA MET A 17 -20.42 -21.65 0.80
C MET A 17 -20.47 -20.74 -0.42
N SER A 18 -21.56 -19.99 -0.55
CA SER A 18 -21.56 -18.78 -1.35
C SER A 18 -20.38 -17.98 -0.86
N SER A 19 -19.37 -17.77 -1.71
CA SER A 19 -18.33 -16.78 -1.44
C SER A 19 -19.04 -15.44 -1.32
N ALA A 20 -19.40 -15.06 -0.10
CA ALA A 20 -19.82 -13.71 0.21
C ALA A 20 -18.56 -12.88 -0.01
N TYR A 21 -18.53 -12.12 -1.10
CA TYR A 21 -17.53 -11.08 -1.29
C TYR A 21 -17.78 -10.05 -0.18
N ALA A 22 -17.04 -10.18 0.93
CA ALA A 22 -16.98 -9.12 1.91
C ALA A 22 -16.39 -7.91 1.21
N LEU A 23 -17.00 -6.74 1.41
CA LEU A 23 -16.37 -5.50 0.99
C LEU A 23 -15.10 -5.33 1.82
N PRO A 24 -13.98 -4.92 1.21
CA PRO A 24 -12.73 -4.71 1.94
C PRO A 24 -12.96 -3.69 3.06
N GLU A 25 -12.42 -3.99 4.24
CA GLU A 25 -12.53 -3.11 5.39
C GLU A 25 -11.46 -2.02 5.32
N MET A 26 -11.91 -0.76 5.38
CA MET A 26 -11.05 0.41 5.24
C MET A 26 -10.37 0.75 6.57
N ILE A 27 -9.06 0.98 6.50
CA ILE A 27 -8.22 1.41 7.63
C ILE A 27 -8.03 2.92 7.53
N LYS A 28 -8.47 3.66 8.56
CA LYS A 28 -8.53 5.13 8.56
C LYS A 28 -7.44 5.79 9.40
N ASN A 29 -6.70 5.00 10.18
CA ASN A 29 -5.65 5.51 11.06
C ASN A 29 -4.66 4.41 11.45
N TYR A 30 -3.58 4.84 12.08
CA TYR A 30 -2.50 3.96 12.54
C TYR A 30 -2.97 2.86 13.52
N GLN A 31 -3.88 3.17 14.44
CA GLN A 31 -4.33 2.18 15.42
C GLN A 31 -5.07 1.02 14.74
N GLN A 32 -5.94 1.34 13.78
CA GLN A 32 -6.63 0.34 12.97
C GLN A 32 -5.66 -0.47 12.12
N LEU A 33 -4.60 0.16 11.60
CA LEU A 33 -3.54 -0.56 10.87
C LEU A 33 -2.83 -1.57 11.76
N VAL A 34 -2.43 -1.16 12.97
CA VAL A 34 -1.78 -2.04 13.94
C VAL A 34 -2.67 -3.22 14.27
N GLU A 35 -3.94 -2.96 14.57
CA GLU A 35 -4.91 -4.00 14.92
C GLU A 35 -5.12 -4.99 13.77
N ALA A 36 -5.30 -4.50 12.54
CA ALA A 36 -5.46 -5.36 11.37
C ALA A 36 -4.23 -6.26 11.14
N LEU A 37 -3.02 -5.71 11.27
CA LEU A 37 -1.78 -6.47 11.10
C LEU A 37 -1.57 -7.48 12.23
N GLU A 38 -1.82 -7.11 13.48
CA GLU A 38 -1.66 -8.00 14.64
C GLU A 38 -2.71 -9.13 14.65
N ASN A 39 -3.88 -8.90 14.05
CA ASN A 39 -4.90 -9.92 13.79
C ASN A 39 -4.57 -10.85 12.62
N GLY A 40 -3.50 -10.58 11.87
CA GLY A 40 -3.07 -11.38 10.73
C GLY A 40 -3.84 -11.12 9.44
N ASN A 41 -4.50 -9.97 9.31
CA ASN A 41 -5.22 -9.59 8.09
C ASN A 41 -4.24 -9.26 6.95
N ASP A 42 -4.64 -9.53 5.70
CA ASP A 42 -3.86 -9.21 4.50
C ASP A 42 -4.04 -7.74 4.10
N VAL A 43 -3.33 -6.86 4.82
CA VAL A 43 -3.41 -5.40 4.65
C VAL A 43 -2.69 -4.95 3.37
N LYS A 44 -3.36 -4.08 2.62
CA LYS A 44 -2.90 -3.49 1.36
C LYS A 44 -3.03 -1.96 1.43
N ALA A 45 -2.13 -1.26 0.74
CA ALA A 45 -2.22 0.17 0.50
C ALA A 45 -2.26 0.46 -0.99
N ILE A 46 -3.12 1.38 -1.43
CA ILE A 46 -3.04 2.02 -2.75
C ILE A 46 -2.66 3.47 -2.51
N ILE A 47 -1.65 3.95 -3.24
CA ILE A 47 -1.20 5.33 -3.21
C ILE A 47 -1.47 5.94 -4.58
N HIS A 48 -2.21 7.03 -4.60
CA HIS A 48 -2.44 7.91 -5.74
C HIS A 48 -1.42 9.06 -5.65
N LEU A 49 -0.34 8.97 -6.42
CA LEU A 49 0.81 9.88 -6.29
C LEU A 49 0.48 11.29 -6.77
N ASP A 50 -0.49 11.42 -7.66
CA ASP A 50 -1.07 12.67 -8.14
C ASP A 50 -1.88 13.42 -7.07
N LEU A 51 -2.28 12.73 -6.00
CA LEU A 51 -3.01 13.29 -4.85
C LEU A 51 -2.11 13.46 -3.61
N CYS A 52 -0.80 13.25 -3.73
CA CYS A 52 0.14 13.44 -2.64
C CYS A 52 0.98 14.70 -2.83
N ASP A 53 1.40 15.30 -1.72
CA ASP A 53 2.31 16.43 -1.73
C ASP A 53 3.74 15.93 -2.00
N LEU A 54 4.32 16.35 -3.12
CA LEU A 54 5.72 16.06 -3.46
C LEU A 54 6.65 17.00 -2.68
N ASP A 55 7.64 16.41 -1.99
CA ASP A 55 8.71 17.16 -1.35
C ASP A 55 9.66 17.73 -2.41
N GLU A 56 9.38 18.95 -2.87
CA GLU A 56 10.14 19.63 -3.92
C GLU A 56 11.62 19.84 -3.54
N ASP A 57 11.96 19.91 -2.25
CA ASP A 57 13.34 20.03 -1.78
C ASP A 57 14.16 18.77 -2.10
N SER A 58 13.49 17.65 -2.40
CA SER A 58 14.14 16.41 -2.85
C SER A 58 14.49 16.38 -4.35
N LEU A 59 14.14 17.43 -5.11
CA LEU A 59 14.28 17.48 -6.56
C LEU A 59 15.20 18.60 -7.07
N ASP A 60 15.91 18.30 -8.17
CA ASP A 60 16.56 19.30 -9.00
C ASP A 60 15.45 20.04 -9.80
N GLU A 61 15.48 21.38 -9.81
CA GLU A 61 14.50 22.23 -10.51
C GLU A 61 14.30 21.85 -11.98
N THR A 62 15.32 21.29 -12.63
CA THR A 62 15.25 20.85 -14.04
C THR A 62 14.45 19.55 -14.26
N LEU A 63 14.23 18.77 -13.19
CA LEU A 63 13.54 17.49 -13.21
C LEU A 63 12.05 17.59 -12.82
N LEU A 64 11.65 18.65 -12.10
CA LEU A 64 10.30 18.82 -11.58
C LEU A 64 9.22 18.71 -12.67
N GLY A 65 9.44 19.33 -13.84
CA GLY A 65 8.48 19.26 -14.95
C GLY A 65 8.33 17.85 -15.55
N GLN A 66 9.38 17.04 -15.54
CA GLN A 66 9.32 15.64 -16.01
C GLN A 66 8.65 14.75 -14.97
N VAL A 67 8.91 14.99 -13.68
CA VAL A 67 8.29 14.28 -12.57
C VAL A 67 6.78 14.53 -12.55
N ASN A 68 6.34 15.79 -12.64
CA ASN A 68 4.93 16.15 -12.64
C ASN A 68 4.14 15.48 -13.78
N GLN A 69 4.76 15.34 -14.96
CA GLN A 69 4.14 14.59 -16.06
C GLN A 69 4.10 13.07 -15.82
N ALA A 70 5.11 12.53 -15.13
CA ALA A 70 5.20 11.10 -14.86
C ALA A 70 4.26 10.66 -13.72
N ILE A 71 3.93 11.54 -12.78
CA ILE A 71 3.08 11.23 -11.63
C ILE A 71 1.59 11.49 -11.86
N ASP A 72 1.21 12.22 -12.92
CA ASP A 72 -0.19 12.47 -13.28
C ASP A 72 -0.95 11.16 -13.53
N GLY A 73 -1.94 10.87 -12.68
CA GLY A 73 -2.69 9.60 -12.65
C GLY A 73 -1.87 8.38 -12.24
N ALA A 74 -0.64 8.55 -11.75
CA ALA A 74 0.19 7.45 -11.31
C ALA A 74 -0.27 6.90 -9.96
N SER A 75 -0.37 5.59 -9.86
CA SER A 75 -0.66 4.92 -8.59
C SER A 75 0.27 3.73 -8.37
N THR A 76 0.46 3.38 -7.10
CA THR A 76 1.21 2.20 -6.70
C THR A 76 0.52 1.49 -5.56
N ARG A 77 0.74 0.17 -5.46
CA ARG A 77 0.17 -0.66 -4.40
C ARG A 77 1.27 -1.23 -3.54
N PHE A 78 1.15 -1.11 -2.22
CA PHE A 78 1.99 -1.84 -1.26
C PHE A 78 1.19 -2.96 -0.61
N ASN A 79 1.85 -4.08 -0.32
CA ASN A 79 1.28 -5.16 0.48
C ASN A 79 2.09 -5.29 1.76
N PHE A 80 1.42 -5.42 2.91
CA PHE A 80 2.07 -5.52 4.21
C PHE A 80 2.51 -6.95 4.54
N ASN A 81 2.78 -7.79 3.54
CA ASN A 81 3.28 -9.16 3.74
C ASN A 81 4.64 -9.16 4.46
N GLN A 82 5.41 -8.09 4.27
CA GLN A 82 6.65 -7.81 4.97
C GLN A 82 6.59 -6.37 5.46
N TYR A 83 6.49 -6.21 6.77
CA TYR A 83 6.50 -4.91 7.43
C TYR A 83 7.37 -4.96 8.67
N VAL A 84 7.78 -3.78 9.11
CA VAL A 84 8.56 -3.59 10.32
C VAL A 84 7.87 -2.52 11.15
N LYS A 85 7.50 -2.87 12.38
CA LYS A 85 7.00 -1.94 13.40
C LYS A 85 8.17 -1.54 14.29
N LEU A 86 8.54 -0.26 14.29
CA LEU A 86 9.66 0.27 15.07
C LEU A 86 9.26 1.57 15.76
N ARG A 87 9.95 1.88 16.86
CA ARG A 87 9.88 3.19 17.50
C ARG A 87 11.17 3.96 17.21
N LEU A 88 11.06 5.02 16.40
CA LEU A 88 12.19 5.86 16.01
C LEU A 88 11.96 7.28 16.52
N ASN A 89 12.91 7.83 17.30
CA ASN A 89 12.80 9.16 17.90
C ASN A 89 11.48 9.37 18.68
N ASN A 90 11.08 8.36 19.46
CA ASN A 90 9.80 8.28 20.20
C ASN A 90 8.52 8.15 19.36
N VAL A 91 8.63 8.11 18.03
CA VAL A 91 7.50 7.93 17.11
C VAL A 91 7.35 6.45 16.73
N ASP A 92 6.20 5.87 17.04
CA ASP A 92 5.86 4.53 16.56
C ASP A 92 5.60 4.60 15.05
N THR A 93 6.23 3.71 14.29
CA THR A 93 6.20 3.71 12.82
C THR A 93 6.02 2.29 12.31
N ILE A 94 5.14 2.11 11.34
CA ILE A 94 5.06 0.90 10.52
C ILE A 94 5.61 1.24 9.15
N THR A 95 6.60 0.46 8.71
CA THR A 95 7.20 0.60 7.40
C THR A 95 7.04 -0.69 6.61
N THR A 96 6.63 -0.56 5.35
CA THR A 96 6.69 -1.63 4.36
C THR A 96 7.42 -1.12 3.11
N SER A 97 7.97 -2.04 2.33
CA SER A 97 8.74 -1.70 1.14
C SER A 97 8.56 -2.75 0.05
N GLN A 98 8.76 -2.32 -1.18
CA GLN A 98 8.76 -3.20 -2.35
C GLN A 98 9.81 -2.74 -3.33
N SER A 99 10.27 -3.67 -4.16
CA SER A 99 11.12 -3.37 -5.30
C SER A 99 10.55 -3.97 -6.56
N SER A 100 10.78 -3.32 -7.69
CA SER A 100 10.36 -3.77 -9.01
C SER A 100 11.42 -3.40 -10.03
N LEU A 101 11.52 -4.21 -11.07
CA LEU A 101 12.39 -3.93 -12.21
C LEU A 101 11.57 -3.19 -13.27
N VAL A 102 12.05 -2.06 -13.74
CA VAL A 102 11.41 -1.28 -14.82
C VAL A 102 12.36 -1.15 -16.00
N GLU A 103 11.84 -1.39 -17.21
CA GLU A 103 12.60 -1.23 -18.44
C GLU A 103 12.47 0.22 -18.92
N GLN A 104 13.59 0.95 -18.91
CA GLN A 104 13.62 2.35 -19.35
C GLN A 104 13.79 2.46 -20.86
N SER A 105 14.58 1.56 -21.45
CA SER A 105 14.78 1.40 -22.88
C SER A 105 15.12 -0.07 -23.18
N PRO A 106 15.00 -0.54 -24.43
CA PRO A 106 15.20 -1.95 -24.75
C PRO A 106 16.52 -2.51 -24.20
N GLY A 107 16.41 -3.45 -23.25
CA GLY A 107 17.56 -4.10 -22.60
C GLY A 107 18.23 -3.29 -21.48
N VAL A 108 17.67 -2.14 -21.10
CA VAL A 108 18.14 -1.30 -19.99
C VAL A 108 17.10 -1.30 -18.88
N PHE A 109 17.45 -1.93 -17.77
CA PHE A 109 16.58 -2.09 -16.62
C PHE A 109 17.08 -1.28 -15.43
N TRP A 110 16.17 -0.60 -14.76
CA TRP A 110 16.42 0.08 -13.49
C TRP A 110 15.60 -0.58 -12.38
N ASN A 111 16.09 -0.47 -11.15
CA ASN A 111 15.34 -0.87 -9.97
C ASN A 111 14.53 0.32 -9.47
N LEU A 112 13.22 0.11 -9.38
CA LEU A 112 12.31 0.96 -8.66
C LEU A 112 12.16 0.41 -7.25
N PHE A 113 12.60 1.15 -6.24
CA PHE A 113 12.38 0.86 -4.84
C PHE A 113 11.32 1.81 -4.28
N GLY A 114 10.31 1.25 -3.63
CA GLY A 114 9.28 2.00 -2.93
C GLY A 114 9.30 1.67 -1.45
N ARG A 115 9.11 2.67 -0.59
CA ARG A 115 8.92 2.50 0.85
C ARG A 115 7.77 3.37 1.33
N LEU A 116 6.80 2.76 2.01
CA LEU A 116 5.71 3.44 2.69
C LEU A 116 5.97 3.42 4.20
N SER A 117 5.90 4.58 4.84
CA SER A 117 6.02 4.75 6.29
C SER A 117 4.78 5.42 6.86
N ILE A 118 4.14 4.77 7.83
CA ILE A 118 2.93 5.26 8.50
C ILE A 118 3.26 5.47 9.98
N TYR A 119 2.89 6.65 10.50
CA TYR A 119 3.27 7.10 11.83
C TYR A 119 2.10 6.99 12.81
N GLY A 120 2.41 6.69 14.07
CA GLY A 120 1.43 6.60 15.15
C GLY A 120 1.03 7.92 15.78
N GLU A 121 1.76 9.00 15.48
CA GLU A 121 1.40 10.34 15.94
C GLU A 121 0.30 10.93 15.03
N PRO A 122 -0.77 11.50 15.59
CA PRO A 122 -1.94 11.93 14.82
C PRO A 122 -1.66 13.06 13.82
N ASN A 123 -0.60 13.85 14.04
CA ASN A 123 -0.28 15.01 13.23
C ASN A 123 0.81 14.75 12.18
N ARG A 124 1.26 13.50 12.04
CA ARG A 124 2.37 13.17 11.14
C ARG A 124 1.84 12.44 9.91
N ILE A 125 1.97 13.08 8.77
CA ILE A 125 1.49 12.58 7.49
C ILE A 125 2.35 11.38 7.05
N PRO A 126 1.76 10.25 6.62
CA PRO A 126 2.50 9.14 6.05
C PRO A 126 3.41 9.58 4.90
N GLN A 127 4.57 8.93 4.80
CA GLN A 127 5.56 9.24 3.78
C GLN A 127 5.76 8.07 2.82
N VAL A 128 5.80 8.39 1.54
CA VAL A 128 6.12 7.47 0.45
C VAL A 128 7.44 7.91 -0.16
N HIS A 129 8.43 7.03 -0.08
CA HIS A 129 9.73 7.23 -0.70
C HIS A 129 9.83 6.35 -1.94
N ILE A 130 10.14 6.94 -3.08
CA ILE A 130 10.36 6.25 -4.35
C ILE A 130 11.77 6.58 -4.82
N GLU A 131 12.56 5.54 -5.02
CA GLU A 131 13.90 5.64 -5.59
C GLU A 131 14.00 4.81 -6.85
N LEU A 132 14.50 5.42 -7.91
CA LEU A 132 14.83 4.75 -9.16
C LEU A 132 16.34 4.75 -9.29
N TYR A 133 16.98 3.57 -9.39
CA TYR A 133 18.43 3.48 -9.47
C TYR A 133 18.89 2.45 -10.50
N ASP A 134 20.09 2.67 -11.05
CA ASP A 134 20.73 1.73 -11.96
C ASP A 134 21.42 0.62 -11.14
N PRO A 135 20.97 -0.64 -11.22
CA PRO A 135 21.51 -1.73 -10.41
C PRO A 135 22.96 -2.08 -10.76
N LYS A 136 23.47 -1.67 -11.93
CA LYS A 136 24.82 -1.99 -12.38
C LYS A 136 25.88 -1.18 -11.66
N ASN A 137 25.60 0.08 -11.38
CA ASN A 137 26.52 1.02 -10.72
C ASN A 137 26.01 1.52 -9.36
N ASN A 138 24.82 1.08 -8.94
CA ASN A 138 24.14 1.51 -7.72
C ASN A 138 23.99 3.03 -7.64
N ALA A 139 23.78 3.68 -8.78
CA ALA A 139 23.59 5.13 -8.87
C ALA A 139 22.10 5.46 -8.94
N SER A 140 21.62 6.22 -7.95
CA SER A 140 20.27 6.80 -7.94
C SER A 140 20.10 7.71 -9.15
N LYS A 141 18.98 7.50 -9.86
CA LYS A 141 18.53 8.32 -10.99
C LYS A 141 17.53 9.34 -10.48
N TRP A 142 16.51 8.89 -9.75
CA TRP A 142 15.49 9.72 -9.14
C TRP A 142 15.27 9.31 -7.69
N VAL A 143 15.08 10.30 -6.83
CA VAL A 143 14.62 10.13 -5.45
C VAL A 143 13.45 11.07 -5.26
N LEU A 144 12.30 10.53 -4.93
CA LEU A 144 11.06 11.27 -4.74
C LEU A 144 10.52 10.94 -3.36
N ASN A 145 10.17 11.95 -2.58
CA ASN A 145 9.44 11.78 -1.33
C ASN A 145 8.09 12.44 -1.46
N PHE A 146 7.04 11.73 -1.07
CA PHE A 146 5.67 12.21 -1.06
C PHE A 146 5.12 12.13 0.35
N GLU A 147 4.29 13.10 0.72
CA GLU A 147 3.44 13.08 1.89
C GLU A 147 2.00 12.78 1.44
N CYS A 148 1.43 11.68 1.93
CA CYS A 148 0.13 11.18 1.49
C CYS A 148 -0.80 10.99 2.69
N GLY A 149 -1.90 11.76 2.75
CA GLY A 149 -2.94 11.62 3.77
C GLY A 149 -3.68 10.27 3.67
N ILE A 150 -4.05 9.69 4.81
CA ILE A 150 -4.84 8.44 4.85
C ILE A 150 -6.30 8.78 4.55
N SER A 151 -6.80 8.29 3.42
CA SER A 151 -8.19 8.43 2.99
C SER A 151 -9.17 7.97 4.04
N ASN A 152 -10.18 8.80 4.26
CA ASN A 152 -11.29 8.50 5.14
C ASN A 152 -12.39 7.64 4.46
N GLY A 153 -12.25 7.38 3.15
CA GLY A 153 -13.16 6.60 2.30
C GLY A 153 -14.38 7.35 1.79
N ARG A 154 -14.43 8.69 1.88
CA ARG A 154 -15.53 9.54 1.37
C ARG A 154 -15.19 10.27 0.08
N ASP A 155 -13.97 10.11 -0.41
CA ASP A 155 -13.34 10.96 -1.45
C ASP A 155 -13.92 10.69 -2.86
N GLY A 156 -14.85 9.75 -2.99
CA GLY A 156 -15.63 9.51 -4.21
C GLY A 156 -16.82 10.47 -4.42
N ASN A 157 -17.03 11.46 -3.56
CA ASN A 157 -18.11 12.45 -3.68
C ASN A 157 -17.56 13.87 -3.95
N ASN A 158 -17.30 14.13 -5.23
CA ASN A 158 -16.99 15.36 -5.99
C ASN A 158 -17.29 16.79 -5.42
N THR A 159 -17.09 17.13 -4.14
CA THR A 159 -17.27 18.53 -3.70
C THR A 159 -16.34 19.08 -2.62
N GLU A 160 -15.39 18.34 -2.07
CA GLU A 160 -14.36 18.89 -1.19
C GLU A 160 -13.04 18.16 -1.45
N SER A 161 -11.98 18.92 -1.71
CA SER A 161 -10.60 18.44 -1.92
C SER A 161 -10.05 17.97 -0.59
N ASP A 162 -10.37 16.74 -0.20
CA ASP A 162 -9.58 16.03 0.79
C ASP A 162 -8.46 15.34 -0.01
N ASP A 163 -7.27 15.95 -0.01
CA ASP A 163 -6.06 15.53 -0.76
C ASP A 163 -5.42 14.25 -0.14
N ASP A 164 -6.25 13.24 0.11
CA ASP A 164 -5.85 11.98 0.74
C ASP A 164 -5.40 10.97 -0.33
N GLY A 165 -4.12 11.00 -0.68
CA GLY A 165 -3.55 10.07 -1.68
C GLY A 165 -3.36 8.62 -1.22
N LEU A 166 -3.55 8.27 0.05
CA LEU A 166 -3.27 6.92 0.59
C LEU A 166 -4.54 6.20 1.06
N VAL A 167 -4.90 5.11 0.38
CA VAL A 167 -6.02 4.23 0.74
C VAL A 167 -5.49 2.93 1.36
N LEU A 168 -5.90 2.62 2.60
CA LEU A 168 -5.53 1.39 3.32
C LEU A 168 -6.75 0.50 3.51
N TYR A 169 -6.60 -0.81 3.28
CA TYR A 169 -7.68 -1.78 3.45
C TYR A 169 -7.17 -3.21 3.69
N TYR A 170 -8.07 -4.09 4.13
CA TYR A 170 -7.85 -5.53 4.21
C TYR A 170 -9.13 -6.31 3.87
N ASP A 171 -8.95 -7.58 3.49
CA ASP A 171 -10.04 -8.52 3.17
C ASP A 171 -10.27 -9.52 4.31
#